data_AF-A0A976D0M0-F1
#
_entry.id   AF-A0A976D0M0-F1
#
_cell.length_a   1.000
_cell.length_b   1.000
_cell.length_c   1.000
_cell.angle_alpha   90.00
_cell.angle_beta   90.00
_cell.angle_gamma   90.00
#
_symmetry.space_group_name_H-M   'P 1'
#
loop_
_entity.id
_entity.type
_entity.pdbx_description
1 polymer ?
#
loop_
_entity_poly.entity_id
_entity_poly.type
_entity_poly.pdbx_seq_one_letter_code
_entity_poly.pdbx_strand_id
1 'polypeptide(L)'
;MHTIPPFLRLSGLEPLVIRPETNFVNVGERTNVTGSKKFARLIKENKYEEALSVARQQVESGAQILDVNMDDALLEGVSAMTTFLNLLQSEPDIARIPIMIDSSKFEIIEAGLKCVQGKCVVNSISMKEGEEKFIEQAFICKDFGAAVIVMAFDEVGQADTKARKIEICSRAYKILTEKVGFAPQDIIFDPNIFAVATGIEEHNNYAVDFIEATREIKRLMPLAKVSGGVSNVSFSFRGN
;
A
#
# COMPACT_ATOMS: atom_id res chain seq x y z
N MET A 1 34.83 3.73 -3.93
CA MET A 1 33.56 3.58 -3.18
C MET A 1 32.59 2.80 -4.05
N HIS A 2 32.09 1.66 -3.57
CA HIS A 2 30.99 0.97 -4.27
C HIS A 2 29.70 1.78 -4.04
N THR A 3 29.15 2.35 -5.10
CA THR A 3 27.86 3.05 -5.04
C THR A 3 26.74 2.02 -4.89
N ILE A 4 25.96 2.12 -3.82
CA ILE A 4 24.80 1.25 -3.57
C ILE A 4 23.70 1.62 -4.58
N PRO A 5 23.21 0.69 -5.44
CA PRO A 5 22.15 1.01 -6.40
C PRO A 5 20.84 1.45 -5.71
N PRO A 6 20.10 2.42 -6.25
CA PRO A 6 18.86 2.94 -5.64
C PRO A 6 17.66 2.01 -5.90
N PHE A 7 17.69 0.81 -5.34
CA PHE A 7 16.57 -0.13 -5.39
C PHE A 7 15.65 0.04 -4.19
N LEU A 8 14.36 -0.23 -4.39
CA LEU A 8 13.41 -0.39 -3.30
C LEU A 8 13.85 -1.62 -2.50
N ARG A 9 14.13 -1.39 -1.21
CA ARG A 9 14.51 -2.40 -0.25
C ARG A 9 13.48 -2.40 0.86
N LEU A 10 12.91 -3.56 1.11
CA LEU A 10 11.97 -3.82 2.19
C LEU A 10 12.51 -4.98 3.02
N SER A 11 11.97 -5.20 4.20
CA SER A 11 12.35 -6.34 5.02
C SER A 11 11.21 -6.78 5.92
N GLY A 12 11.01 -8.10 6.00
CA GLY A 12 10.51 -8.73 7.22
C GLY A 12 11.73 -9.14 8.06
N LEU A 13 11.76 -10.39 8.50
CA LEU A 13 12.99 -11.04 8.99
C LEU A 13 14.00 -11.28 7.86
N GLU A 14 13.53 -11.39 6.62
CA GLU A 14 14.35 -11.56 5.42
C GLU A 14 14.25 -10.30 4.51
N PRO A 15 15.34 -9.95 3.80
CA PRO A 15 15.34 -8.80 2.91
C PRO A 15 14.59 -9.09 1.61
N LEU A 16 13.75 -8.14 1.17
CA LEU A 16 13.17 -8.10 -0.17
C LEU A 16 13.78 -6.91 -0.93
N VAL A 17 14.58 -7.21 -1.96
CA VAL A 17 15.18 -6.18 -2.83
C VAL A 17 14.52 -6.25 -4.21
N ILE A 18 13.82 -5.18 -4.60
CA ILE A 18 13.14 -5.10 -5.89
C ILE A 18 14.11 -4.54 -6.94
N ARG A 19 14.67 -5.45 -7.74
CA ARG A 19 15.68 -5.21 -8.76
C ARG A 19 15.04 -5.10 -10.15
N PRO A 20 15.75 -4.59 -11.17
CA PRO A 20 15.23 -4.55 -12.55
C PRO A 20 14.81 -5.92 -13.10
N GLU A 21 15.49 -6.99 -12.69
CA GLU A 21 15.21 -8.38 -13.04
C GLU A 21 14.15 -9.05 -12.15
N THR A 22 13.69 -8.38 -11.09
CA THR A 22 12.59 -8.87 -10.28
C THR A 22 11.31 -8.80 -11.11
N ASN A 23 10.58 -9.91 -11.17
CA ASN A 23 9.24 -9.96 -11.77
C ASN A 23 8.24 -9.12 -10.95
N PHE A 24 6.95 -9.26 -11.27
CA PHE A 24 5.90 -8.61 -10.49
C PHE A 24 5.93 -9.05 -9.02
N VAL A 25 5.83 -8.08 -8.10
CA VAL A 25 5.83 -8.32 -6.66
C VAL A 25 4.39 -8.43 -6.19
N ASN A 26 3.99 -9.62 -5.73
CA ASN A 26 2.62 -9.85 -5.26
C ASN A 26 2.46 -9.36 -3.80
N VAL A 27 1.46 -8.50 -3.58
CA VAL A 27 1.02 -8.07 -2.25
C VAL A 27 -0.23 -8.87 -1.88
N GLY A 28 -0.20 -9.61 -0.76
CA GLY A 28 -1.34 -10.40 -0.30
C GLY A 28 -2.43 -9.50 0.32
N GLU A 29 -3.62 -9.50 -0.27
CA GLU A 29 -4.75 -8.60 0.08
C GLU A 29 -5.77 -9.16 1.11
N ARG A 30 -5.67 -10.44 1.50
CA ARG A 30 -6.76 -11.13 2.24
C ARG A 30 -6.78 -10.86 3.74
N THR A 31 -5.73 -10.23 4.27
CA THR A 31 -5.59 -9.76 5.66
C THR A 31 -6.19 -8.37 5.81
N ASN A 32 -7.37 -8.18 5.22
CA ASN A 32 -8.09 -6.92 5.13
C ASN A 32 -9.52 -7.11 5.62
N VAL A 33 -9.92 -6.41 6.68
CA VAL A 33 -11.26 -6.54 7.29
C VAL A 33 -12.37 -6.09 6.32
N THR A 34 -12.10 -5.10 5.47
CA THR A 34 -13.07 -4.63 4.47
C THR A 34 -13.15 -5.57 3.26
N GLY A 35 -12.03 -6.16 2.83
CA GLY A 35 -11.93 -6.98 1.63
C GLY A 35 -12.21 -8.48 1.81
N SER A 36 -12.04 -9.02 3.02
CA SER A 36 -12.07 -10.46 3.26
C SER A 36 -13.09 -10.85 4.34
N LYS A 37 -14.24 -11.42 3.93
CA LYS A 37 -15.30 -11.87 4.86
C LYS A 37 -14.78 -12.82 5.94
N LYS A 38 -13.87 -13.73 5.58
CA LYS A 38 -13.27 -14.68 6.53
C LYS A 38 -12.42 -13.93 7.57
N PHE A 39 -11.53 -13.05 7.12
CA PHE A 39 -10.65 -12.31 8.02
C PHE A 39 -11.45 -11.37 8.93
N ALA A 40 -12.40 -10.63 8.37
CA ALA A 40 -13.31 -9.76 9.11
C ALA A 40 -14.02 -10.47 10.25
N ARG A 41 -14.57 -11.66 9.99
CA ARG A 41 -15.22 -12.49 11.02
C ARG A 41 -14.24 -12.88 12.12
N LEU A 42 -13.05 -13.34 11.75
CA LEU A 42 -12.04 -13.79 12.73
C LEU A 42 -11.57 -12.65 13.65
N ILE A 43 -11.33 -11.47 13.09
CA ILE A 43 -10.94 -10.29 13.88
C ILE A 43 -12.09 -9.85 14.80
N LYS A 44 -13.33 -9.78 14.29
CA LYS A 44 -14.52 -9.42 15.10
C LYS A 44 -14.79 -10.41 16.24
N GLU A 45 -14.50 -11.69 16.03
CA GLU A 45 -14.63 -12.74 17.04
C GLU A 45 -13.38 -12.88 17.94
N ASN A 46 -12.38 -11.99 17.81
CA ASN A 46 -11.09 -12.03 18.52
C ASN A 46 -10.30 -13.34 18.31
N LYS A 47 -10.53 -14.04 17.20
CA LYS A 47 -9.84 -15.28 16.82
C LYS A 47 -8.54 -14.98 16.07
N TYR A 48 -7.62 -14.27 16.74
CA TYR A 48 -6.38 -13.80 16.12
C TYR A 48 -5.46 -14.94 15.66
N GLU A 49 -5.39 -16.06 16.40
CA GLU A 49 -4.61 -17.24 15.99
C GLU A 49 -5.13 -17.85 14.68
N GLU A 50 -6.45 -17.99 14.53
CA GLU A 50 -7.05 -18.42 13.27
C GLU A 50 -6.85 -17.37 12.18
N ALA A 51 -6.84 -16.08 12.51
CA ALA A 51 -6.58 -15.01 11.55
C ALA A 51 -5.15 -15.09 10.97
N LEU A 52 -4.15 -15.51 11.77
CA LEU A 52 -2.79 -15.77 11.29
C LEU A 52 -2.75 -16.84 10.20
N SER A 53 -3.67 -17.80 10.20
CA SER A 53 -3.76 -18.79 9.10
C SER A 53 -4.04 -18.15 7.75
N VAL A 54 -4.78 -17.02 7.71
CA VAL A 54 -5.05 -16.27 6.48
C VAL A 54 -3.77 -15.61 5.97
N ALA A 55 -2.96 -15.04 6.87
CA ALA A 55 -1.66 -14.48 6.54
C ALA A 55 -0.72 -15.58 6.02
N ARG A 56 -0.55 -16.68 6.79
CA ARG A 56 0.32 -17.81 6.43
C ARG A 56 -0.04 -18.39 5.06
N GLN A 57 -1.31 -18.63 4.79
CA GLN A 57 -1.77 -19.16 3.51
C GLN A 57 -1.34 -18.27 2.33
N GLN A 58 -1.36 -16.95 2.48
CA GLN A 58 -0.94 -16.03 1.42
C GLN A 58 0.56 -16.09 1.17
N VAL A 59 1.37 -16.17 2.24
CA VAL A 59 2.82 -16.33 2.13
C VAL A 59 3.17 -17.65 1.44
N GLU A 60 2.52 -18.75 1.83
CA GLU A 60 2.68 -20.06 1.19
C GLU A 60 2.23 -20.06 -0.29
N SER A 61 1.25 -19.23 -0.62
CA SER A 61 0.75 -19.05 -2.00
C SER A 61 1.59 -18.07 -2.84
N GLY A 62 2.71 -17.57 -2.31
CA GLY A 62 3.67 -16.74 -3.05
C GLY A 62 3.52 -15.23 -2.88
N ALA A 63 2.76 -14.75 -1.88
CA ALA A 63 2.81 -13.34 -1.51
C ALA A 63 4.22 -12.95 -1.04
N GLN A 64 4.73 -11.83 -1.56
CA GLN A 64 6.05 -11.31 -1.24
C GLN A 64 6.00 -10.12 -0.28
N ILE A 65 4.84 -9.48 -0.16
CA ILE A 65 4.50 -8.47 0.84
C ILE A 65 3.10 -8.84 1.36
N LEU A 66 2.83 -8.61 2.65
CA LEU A 66 1.50 -8.81 3.22
C LEU A 66 0.85 -7.48 3.56
N ASP A 67 -0.32 -7.20 2.96
CA ASP A 67 -1.13 -6.03 3.30
C ASP A 67 -2.01 -6.34 4.52
N VAL A 68 -2.01 -5.45 5.52
CA VAL A 68 -2.79 -5.62 6.75
C VAL A 68 -3.66 -4.40 6.93
N ASN A 69 -4.98 -4.61 6.87
CA ASN A 69 -5.98 -3.56 7.03
C ASN A 69 -6.98 -3.92 8.14
N MET A 70 -7.10 -3.02 9.12
CA MET A 70 -7.98 -3.16 10.29
C MET A 70 -9.07 -2.08 10.35
N ASP A 71 -9.36 -1.43 9.23
CA ASP A 71 -10.40 -0.40 9.14
C ASP A 71 -11.78 -1.08 9.11
N ASP A 72 -12.53 -0.89 10.20
CA ASP A 72 -13.96 -1.22 10.30
C ASP A 72 -14.55 -0.32 11.39
N ALA A 73 -15.79 0.16 11.17
CA ALA A 73 -16.45 1.07 12.09
C ALA A 73 -16.70 0.47 13.49
N LEU A 74 -16.67 -0.86 13.62
CA LEU A 74 -16.90 -1.58 14.87
C LEU A 74 -15.60 -1.98 15.59
N LEU A 75 -14.43 -1.64 15.05
CA LEU A 75 -13.13 -2.02 15.61
C LEU A 75 -12.39 -0.80 16.18
N GLU A 76 -11.74 -1.03 17.32
CA GLU A 76 -10.68 -0.16 17.83
C GLU A 76 -9.42 -0.36 16.98
N GLY A 77 -9.35 0.33 15.84
CA GLY A 77 -8.38 0.07 14.78
C GLY A 77 -6.90 0.10 15.22
N VAL A 78 -6.53 1.03 16.11
CA VAL A 78 -5.16 1.09 16.69
C VAL A 78 -4.85 -0.19 17.48
N SER A 79 -5.78 -0.64 18.32
CA SER A 79 -5.60 -1.85 19.13
C SER A 79 -5.58 -3.10 18.24
N ALA A 80 -6.47 -3.19 17.25
CA ALA A 80 -6.54 -4.33 16.34
C ALA A 80 -5.28 -4.46 15.48
N MET A 81 -4.79 -3.34 14.92
CA MET A 81 -3.56 -3.30 14.12
C MET A 81 -2.35 -3.74 14.93
N THR A 82 -2.11 -3.11 16.07
CA THR A 82 -0.96 -3.41 16.93
C THR A 82 -1.00 -4.85 17.45
N THR A 83 -2.17 -5.34 17.86
CA THR A 83 -2.35 -6.73 18.32
C THR A 83 -2.00 -7.73 17.23
N PHE A 84 -2.57 -7.57 16.04
CA PHE A 84 -2.33 -8.51 14.95
C PHE A 84 -0.90 -8.45 14.43
N LEU A 85 -0.29 -7.26 14.31
CA LEU A 85 1.10 -7.12 13.88
C LEU A 85 2.10 -7.73 14.88
N ASN A 86 1.85 -7.61 16.19
CA ASN A 86 2.68 -8.25 17.21
C ASN A 86 2.58 -9.78 17.14
N LEU A 87 1.37 -10.32 16.99
CA LEU A 87 1.16 -11.77 16.83
C LEU A 87 1.77 -12.28 15.52
N LEU A 88 1.60 -11.55 14.43
CA LEU A 88 2.18 -11.90 13.13
C LEU A 88 3.71 -12.01 13.22
N GLN A 89 4.35 -11.08 13.93
CA GLN A 89 5.81 -11.09 14.09
C GLN A 89 6.32 -12.22 15.00
N SER A 90 5.46 -12.87 15.78
CA SER A 90 5.83 -14.09 16.51
C SER A 90 5.83 -15.37 15.67
N GLU A 91 5.38 -15.30 14.40
CA GLU A 91 5.32 -16.42 13.47
C GLU A 91 6.39 -16.27 12.37
N PRO A 92 7.56 -16.95 12.47
CA PRO A 92 8.68 -16.74 11.54
C PRO A 92 8.32 -16.94 10.06
N ASP A 93 7.46 -17.91 9.76
CA ASP A 93 7.02 -18.22 8.39
C ASP A 93 6.26 -17.05 7.74
N ILE A 94 5.61 -16.21 8.55
CA ILE A 94 4.88 -15.03 8.10
C ILE A 94 5.79 -13.81 8.17
N ALA A 95 6.48 -13.63 9.31
CA ALA A 95 7.32 -12.48 9.60
C ALA A 95 8.52 -12.34 8.66
N ARG A 96 8.90 -13.38 7.92
CA ARG A 96 9.99 -13.32 6.93
C ARG A 96 9.76 -12.29 5.80
N ILE A 97 8.51 -12.05 5.39
CA ILE A 97 8.21 -11.08 4.33
C ILE A 97 7.84 -9.69 4.90
N PRO A 98 8.05 -8.59 4.15
CA PRO A 98 7.67 -7.26 4.58
C PRO A 98 6.16 -7.09 4.75
N ILE A 99 5.78 -6.15 5.62
CA ILE A 99 4.39 -5.77 5.87
C ILE A 99 4.06 -4.45 5.15
N MET A 100 2.88 -4.39 4.57
CA MET A 100 2.21 -3.17 4.13
C MET A 100 1.12 -2.83 5.15
N ILE A 101 1.29 -1.72 5.86
CA ILE A 101 0.37 -1.25 6.90
C ILE A 101 -0.71 -0.42 6.21
N ASP A 102 -1.92 -0.95 6.13
CA ASP A 102 -3.04 -0.36 5.40
C ASP A 102 -4.09 0.25 6.32
N SER A 103 -4.30 1.56 6.22
CA SER A 103 -5.40 2.26 6.87
C SER A 103 -5.66 3.63 6.24
N SER A 104 -6.93 4.04 6.26
CA SER A 104 -7.37 5.40 5.96
C SER A 104 -7.10 6.40 7.09
N LYS A 105 -6.69 5.93 8.28
CA LYS A 105 -6.44 6.73 9.48
C LYS A 105 -4.96 6.70 9.84
N PHE A 106 -4.31 7.86 9.80
CA PHE A 106 -2.86 7.91 9.98
C PHE A 106 -2.41 7.50 11.38
N GLU A 107 -3.23 7.68 12.41
CA GLU A 107 -2.93 7.22 13.78
C GLU A 107 -2.82 5.68 13.87
N ILE A 108 -3.53 4.94 13.01
CA ILE A 108 -3.43 3.47 12.92
C ILE A 108 -2.13 3.09 12.19
N ILE A 109 -1.79 3.81 11.12
CA ILE A 109 -0.51 3.64 10.40
C ILE A 109 0.65 3.86 11.37
N GLU A 110 0.66 4.96 12.11
CA GLU A 110 1.73 5.31 13.04
C GLU A 110 1.85 4.28 14.19
N ALA A 111 0.73 3.77 14.69
CA ALA A 111 0.74 2.68 15.66
C ALA A 111 1.35 1.40 15.08
N GLY A 112 1.02 1.05 13.83
CA GLY A 112 1.63 -0.08 13.13
C GLY A 112 3.13 0.10 12.90
N LEU A 113 3.57 1.30 12.51
CA LEU A 113 4.99 1.63 12.31
C LEU A 113 5.82 1.41 13.58
N LYS A 114 5.25 1.71 14.75
CA LYS A 114 5.88 1.47 16.06
C LYS A 114 6.01 -0.03 16.42
N CYS A 115 5.26 -0.90 15.76
CA CYS A 115 5.27 -2.34 16.02
C CYS A 115 6.20 -3.13 15.08
N VAL A 116 6.37 -2.71 13.83
CA VAL A 116 7.08 -3.51 12.82
C VAL A 116 8.59 -3.29 12.89
N GLN A 117 9.36 -4.37 12.99
CA GLN A 117 10.83 -4.31 13.08
C GLN A 117 11.52 -4.05 11.72
N GLY A 118 11.00 -4.65 10.65
CA GLY A 118 11.58 -4.56 9.31
C GLY A 118 11.13 -3.32 8.53
N LYS A 119 11.83 -2.99 7.43
CA LYS A 119 11.41 -1.89 6.55
C LYS A 119 10.10 -2.25 5.84
N CYS A 120 9.01 -1.65 6.31
CA CYS A 120 7.65 -1.85 5.85
C CYS A 120 7.23 -0.86 4.75
N VAL A 121 5.99 -0.99 4.28
CA VAL A 121 5.33 -0.06 3.37
C VAL A 121 4.14 0.57 4.09
N VAL A 122 4.01 1.89 4.02
CA VAL A 122 2.80 2.60 4.46
C VAL A 122 1.80 2.65 3.31
N ASN A 123 0.58 2.18 3.55
CA ASN A 123 -0.56 2.25 2.64
C ASN A 123 -1.70 3.02 3.33
N SER A 124 -1.89 4.30 3.09
CA SER A 124 -1.15 5.18 2.18
C SER A 124 -1.18 6.61 2.71
N ILE A 125 -0.48 7.51 2.03
CA ILE A 125 -0.64 8.96 2.22
C ILE A 125 -1.13 9.59 0.92
N SER A 126 -1.73 10.78 1.01
CA SER A 126 -2.24 11.51 -0.14
C SER A 126 -2.33 13.01 0.16
N MET A 127 -2.62 13.83 -0.85
CA MET A 127 -2.85 15.27 -0.68
C MET A 127 -4.34 15.60 -0.42
N LYS A 128 -5.16 14.60 -0.06
CA LYS A 128 -6.59 14.77 0.27
C LYS A 128 -6.85 15.90 1.28
N GLU A 129 -6.04 15.94 2.32
CA GLU A 129 -6.15 16.90 3.42
C GLU A 129 -5.21 18.11 3.21
N GLY A 130 -4.72 18.29 1.99
CA GLY A 130 -3.78 19.35 1.63
C GLY A 130 -2.32 18.96 1.79
N GLU A 131 -1.47 19.84 1.26
CA GLU A 131 -0.02 19.63 1.17
C GLU A 131 0.67 19.59 2.55
N GLU A 132 0.25 20.42 3.51
CA GLU A 132 0.86 20.45 4.84
C GLU A 132 0.72 19.11 5.56
N LYS A 133 -0.47 18.51 5.53
CA LYS A 133 -0.74 17.21 6.15
C LYS A 133 0.04 16.10 5.45
N PHE A 134 0.09 16.13 4.11
CA PHE A 134 0.88 15.19 3.32
C PHE A 134 2.38 15.23 3.68
N ILE A 135 2.94 16.43 3.85
CA ILE A 135 4.34 16.64 4.26
C ILE A 135 4.59 16.12 5.68
N GLU A 136 3.70 16.44 6.63
CA GLU A 136 3.78 15.96 8.02
C GLU A 136 3.83 14.43 8.07
N GLN A 137 2.87 13.77 7.43
CA GLN A 137 2.79 12.31 7.37
C GLN A 137 4.00 11.69 6.67
N ALA A 138 4.49 12.32 5.59
CA ALA A 138 5.68 11.86 4.87
C ALA A 138 6.96 11.95 5.71
N PHE A 139 7.12 13.00 6.54
CA PHE A 139 8.23 13.08 7.49
C PHE A 139 8.18 11.95 8.52
N ILE A 140 7.00 11.67 9.08
CA ILE A 140 6.82 10.56 10.03
C ILE A 140 7.20 9.24 9.36
N CYS A 141 6.67 8.94 8.16
CA CYS A 141 7.02 7.72 7.42
C CYS A 141 8.53 7.60 7.16
N LYS A 142 9.17 8.71 6.80
CA LYS A 142 10.62 8.79 6.54
C LYS A 142 11.44 8.55 7.80
N ASP A 143 11.03 9.09 8.94
CA ASP A 143 11.72 8.94 10.22
C ASP A 143 11.68 7.48 10.72
N PHE A 144 10.59 6.76 10.45
CA PHE A 144 10.51 5.30 10.64
C PHE A 144 11.27 4.51 9.57
N GLY A 145 11.76 5.16 8.50
CA GLY A 145 12.47 4.51 7.40
C GLY A 145 11.59 3.67 6.48
N ALA A 146 10.27 3.86 6.51
CA ALA A 146 9.31 3.10 5.69
C ALA A 146 9.33 3.54 4.23
N ALA A 147 8.96 2.63 3.32
CA ALA A 147 8.51 3.01 1.99
C ALA A 147 7.05 3.47 2.03
N VAL A 148 6.58 4.17 1.00
CA VAL A 148 5.25 4.78 1.03
C VAL A 148 4.47 4.60 -0.27
N ILE A 149 3.22 4.16 -0.13
CA ILE A 149 2.21 4.25 -1.18
C ILE A 149 1.64 5.67 -1.16
N VAL A 150 1.65 6.31 -2.31
CA VAL A 150 1.06 7.63 -2.54
C VAL A 150 -0.12 7.47 -3.47
N MET A 151 -1.32 7.67 -2.93
CA MET A 151 -2.55 7.63 -3.72
C MET A 151 -2.62 8.83 -4.66
N ALA A 152 -3.10 8.62 -5.89
CA ALA A 152 -3.46 9.71 -6.78
C ALA A 152 -4.78 10.36 -6.33
N PHE A 153 -4.74 11.03 -5.19
CA PHE A 153 -5.85 11.73 -4.55
C PHE A 153 -5.32 13.05 -3.96
N ASP A 154 -5.95 14.17 -4.31
CA ASP A 154 -5.58 15.50 -3.83
C ASP A 154 -6.80 16.26 -3.30
N GLU A 155 -6.67 17.56 -3.07
CA GLU A 155 -7.70 18.44 -2.52
C GLU A 155 -8.97 18.51 -3.39
N VAL A 156 -8.87 18.14 -4.67
CA VAL A 156 -9.98 18.15 -5.64
C VAL A 156 -10.66 16.77 -5.72
N GLY A 157 -10.01 15.70 -5.24
CA GLY A 157 -10.56 14.34 -5.18
C GLY A 157 -9.67 13.29 -5.82
N GLN A 158 -10.26 12.14 -6.17
CA GLN A 158 -9.51 11.04 -6.78
C GLN A 158 -9.21 11.34 -8.25
N ALA A 159 -8.01 10.97 -8.71
CA ALA A 159 -7.69 11.00 -10.13
C ALA A 159 -8.32 9.81 -10.87
N ASP A 160 -9.31 10.13 -11.69
CA ASP A 160 -10.05 9.21 -12.56
C ASP A 160 -9.45 9.12 -13.98
N THR A 161 -8.98 10.24 -14.54
CA THR A 161 -8.38 10.31 -15.88
C THR A 161 -6.85 10.14 -15.86
N LYS A 162 -6.25 9.68 -16.98
CA LYS A 162 -4.79 9.59 -17.15
C LYS A 162 -4.07 10.90 -16.78
N ALA A 163 -4.59 12.04 -17.26
CA ALA A 163 -3.97 13.34 -17.05
C ALA A 163 -3.89 13.69 -15.56
N ARG A 164 -5.01 13.52 -14.83
CA ARG A 164 -5.06 13.76 -13.38
C ARG A 164 -4.15 12.81 -12.61
N LYS A 165 -4.09 11.53 -13.00
CA LYS A 165 -3.19 10.55 -12.36
C LYS A 165 -1.73 11.00 -12.46
N ILE A 166 -1.28 11.40 -13.66
CA ILE A 166 0.10 11.87 -13.89
C ILE A 166 0.37 13.18 -13.14
N GLU A 167 -0.57 14.12 -13.16
CA GLU A 167 -0.46 15.42 -12.49
C GLU A 167 -0.23 15.26 -10.98
N ILE A 168 -1.13 14.52 -10.30
CA ILE A 168 -1.06 14.32 -8.85
C ILE A 168 0.23 13.59 -8.47
N CYS A 169 0.57 12.49 -9.14
CA CYS A 169 1.81 11.76 -8.86
C CYS A 169 3.05 12.63 -9.08
N SER A 170 3.08 13.45 -10.13
CA SER A 170 4.21 14.36 -10.41
C SER A 170 4.35 15.46 -9.34
N ARG A 171 3.22 16.02 -8.86
CA ARG A 171 3.21 17.00 -7.77
C ARG A 171 3.72 16.35 -6.47
N ALA A 172 3.18 15.19 -6.10
CA ALA A 172 3.60 14.47 -4.92
C ALA A 172 5.09 14.08 -4.96
N TYR A 173 5.59 13.64 -6.12
CA TYR A 173 7.01 13.31 -6.30
C TYR A 173 7.92 14.50 -5.98
N LYS A 174 7.60 15.69 -6.50
CA LYS A 174 8.37 16.91 -6.23
C LYS A 174 8.33 17.26 -4.75
N ILE A 175 7.17 17.23 -4.12
CA ILE A 175 7.05 17.52 -2.68
C ILE A 175 7.88 16.55 -1.85
N LEU A 176 7.75 15.24 -2.11
CA LEU A 176 8.49 14.21 -1.37
C LEU A 176 9.99 14.32 -1.57
N THR A 177 10.46 14.52 -2.80
CA THR A 177 11.90 14.51 -3.10
C THR A 177 12.59 15.84 -2.78
N GLU A 178 11.92 16.98 -2.99
CA GLU A 178 12.52 18.31 -2.85
C GLU A 178 12.27 18.94 -1.47
N LYS A 179 11.09 18.71 -0.85
CA LYS A 179 10.74 19.31 0.46
C LYS A 179 11.00 18.36 1.63
N VAL A 180 10.61 17.10 1.48
CA VAL A 180 10.77 16.08 2.55
C VAL A 180 12.15 15.40 2.47
N GLY A 181 12.75 15.35 1.29
CA GLY A 181 14.00 14.63 1.04
C GLY A 181 13.82 13.11 1.12
N PHE A 182 12.66 12.62 0.68
CA PHE A 182 12.35 11.19 0.56
C PHE A 182 13.16 10.58 -0.58
N ALA A 183 13.63 9.34 -0.41
CA ALA A 183 14.37 8.66 -1.47
C ALA A 183 13.39 8.24 -2.60
N PRO A 184 13.64 8.59 -3.88
CA PRO A 184 12.72 8.29 -4.97
C PRO A 184 12.35 6.82 -5.11
N GLN A 185 13.28 5.90 -4.82
CA GLN A 185 13.05 4.46 -4.90
C GLN A 185 12.13 3.91 -3.82
N ASP A 186 11.88 4.67 -2.75
CA ASP A 186 10.97 4.30 -1.66
C ASP A 186 9.54 4.86 -1.87
N ILE A 187 9.31 5.58 -2.97
CA ILE A 187 8.00 6.09 -3.38
C ILE A 187 7.33 5.08 -4.31
N ILE A 188 6.12 4.67 -3.96
CA ILE A 188 5.27 3.78 -4.75
C ILE A 188 3.98 4.55 -5.06
N PHE A 189 3.71 4.84 -6.32
CA PHE A 189 2.45 5.49 -6.69
C PHE A 189 1.34 4.46 -6.85
N ASP A 190 0.15 4.79 -6.35
CA ASP A 190 -1.10 4.12 -6.73
C ASP A 190 -1.95 5.09 -7.56
N PRO A 191 -1.96 4.94 -8.90
CA PRO A 191 -2.79 5.74 -9.79
C PRO A 191 -4.29 5.45 -9.71
N ASN A 192 -4.77 4.68 -8.73
CA ASN A 192 -6.14 4.21 -8.54
C ASN A 192 -6.61 3.23 -9.63
N ILE A 193 -6.74 1.95 -9.26
CA ILE A 193 -7.51 0.97 -10.04
C ILE A 193 -8.98 1.06 -9.62
N PHE A 194 -9.84 1.47 -10.57
CA PHE A 194 -11.29 1.54 -10.39
C PHE A 194 -12.02 0.40 -11.08
N ALA A 195 -13.25 0.13 -10.65
CA ALA A 195 -14.14 -0.81 -11.31
C ALA A 195 -14.51 -0.32 -12.71
N VAL A 196 -14.53 -1.26 -13.66
CA VAL A 196 -15.03 -1.03 -15.03
C VAL A 196 -16.33 -1.80 -15.25
N ALA A 197 -16.96 -1.62 -16.42
CA ALA A 197 -18.23 -2.27 -16.77
C ALA A 197 -19.33 -2.05 -15.71
N THR A 198 -19.40 -0.85 -15.14
CA THR A 198 -20.36 -0.50 -14.09
C THR A 198 -21.74 -0.08 -14.63
N GLY A 199 -21.89 -0.05 -15.96
CA GLY A 199 -23.06 0.54 -16.65
C GLY A 199 -23.04 2.06 -16.79
N ILE A 200 -21.91 2.71 -16.45
CA ILE A 200 -21.69 4.16 -16.55
C ILE A 200 -20.61 4.38 -17.61
N GLU A 201 -20.89 5.17 -18.64
CA GLU A 201 -20.01 5.32 -19.82
C GLU A 201 -18.67 5.95 -19.45
N GLU A 202 -18.69 6.90 -18.52
CA GLU A 202 -17.52 7.61 -18.00
C GLU A 202 -16.48 6.65 -17.39
N HIS A 203 -16.90 5.46 -16.94
CA HIS A 203 -16.04 4.48 -16.29
C HIS A 203 -15.34 3.52 -17.26
N ASN A 204 -15.70 3.55 -18.55
CA ASN A 204 -15.20 2.59 -19.54
C ASN A 204 -13.68 2.65 -19.71
N ASN A 205 -13.09 3.83 -19.53
CA ASN A 205 -11.68 4.06 -19.81
C ASN A 205 -10.76 3.91 -18.59
N TYR A 206 -11.29 3.69 -17.38
CA TYR A 206 -10.49 3.71 -16.14
C TYR A 206 -9.30 2.74 -16.14
N ALA A 207 -9.47 1.53 -16.67
CA ALA A 207 -8.36 0.56 -16.77
C ALA A 207 -7.27 1.02 -17.77
N VAL A 208 -7.68 1.60 -18.90
CA VAL A 208 -6.75 2.15 -19.88
C VAL A 208 -6.01 3.35 -19.28
N ASP A 209 -6.73 4.25 -18.60
CA ASP A 209 -6.14 5.41 -17.93
C ASP A 209 -5.09 5.00 -16.89
N PHE A 210 -5.33 3.94 -16.11
CA PHE A 210 -4.35 3.40 -15.17
C PHE A 210 -3.09 2.87 -15.88
N ILE A 211 -3.24 2.07 -16.94
CA ILE A 211 -2.12 1.48 -17.69
C ILE A 211 -1.27 2.58 -18.35
N GLU A 212 -1.93 3.53 -19.00
CA GLU A 212 -1.27 4.63 -19.70
C GLU A 212 -0.59 5.60 -18.71
N ALA A 213 -1.22 5.91 -17.58
CA ALA A 213 -0.60 6.70 -16.51
C ALA A 213 0.61 5.96 -15.90
N THR A 214 0.51 4.65 -15.70
CA THR A 214 1.63 3.81 -15.23
C THR A 214 2.83 3.94 -16.16
N ARG A 215 2.63 3.88 -17.49
CA ARG A 215 3.72 4.04 -18.46
C ARG A 215 4.39 5.41 -18.35
N GLU A 216 3.61 6.48 -18.24
CA GLU A 216 4.14 7.83 -18.11
C GLU A 216 4.84 8.07 -16.77
N ILE A 217 4.28 7.59 -15.66
CA ILE A 217 4.90 7.68 -14.33
C ILE A 217 6.26 6.98 -14.33
N LYS A 218 6.35 5.76 -14.89
CA LYS A 218 7.62 5.02 -14.99
C LYS A 218 8.64 5.72 -15.89
N ARG A 219 8.20 6.45 -16.92
CA ARG A 219 9.08 7.24 -17.80
C ARG A 219 9.60 8.51 -17.12
N LEU A 220 8.72 9.24 -16.43
CA LEU A 220 9.02 10.52 -15.79
C LEU A 220 9.81 10.34 -14.48
N MET A 221 9.51 9.29 -13.72
CA MET A 221 10.03 9.04 -12.37
C MET A 221 10.57 7.60 -12.28
N PRO A 222 11.70 7.29 -12.97
CA PRO A 222 12.14 5.91 -13.20
C PRO A 222 12.46 5.10 -11.94
N LEU A 223 12.89 5.78 -10.86
CA LEU A 223 13.18 5.15 -9.57
C LEU A 223 11.91 4.78 -8.80
N ALA A 224 10.84 5.58 -8.92
CA ALA A 224 9.57 5.32 -8.28
C ALA A 224 8.92 4.04 -8.81
N LYS A 225 8.11 3.40 -7.97
CA LYS A 225 7.33 2.21 -8.32
C LYS A 225 5.87 2.58 -8.57
N VAL A 226 5.13 1.64 -9.12
CA VAL A 226 3.68 1.74 -9.31
C VAL A 226 3.04 0.49 -8.74
N SER A 227 1.96 0.67 -7.98
CA SER A 227 1.12 -0.38 -7.41
C SER A 227 -0.35 -0.11 -7.75
N GLY A 228 -1.24 -1.03 -7.38
CA GLY A 228 -2.68 -0.83 -7.47
C GLY A 228 -3.45 -2.01 -6.91
N GLY A 229 -4.60 -1.74 -6.27
CA GLY A 229 -5.54 -2.77 -5.81
C GLY A 229 -6.23 -3.48 -6.98
N VAL A 230 -5.62 -4.55 -7.51
CA VAL A 230 -6.04 -5.21 -8.76
C VAL A 230 -7.49 -5.69 -8.71
N SER A 231 -7.91 -6.28 -7.59
CA SER A 231 -9.26 -6.85 -7.42
C SER A 231 -10.38 -5.82 -7.66
N ASN A 232 -10.11 -4.53 -7.44
CA ASN A 232 -11.08 -3.45 -7.63
C ASN A 232 -11.61 -3.36 -9.08
N VAL A 233 -10.79 -3.71 -10.08
CA VAL A 233 -11.18 -3.64 -11.50
C VAL A 233 -12.40 -4.51 -11.80
N SER A 234 -12.55 -5.61 -11.05
CA SER A 234 -13.55 -6.66 -11.28
C SER A 234 -14.79 -6.57 -10.37
N PHE A 235 -14.94 -5.52 -9.56
CA PHE A 235 -16.05 -5.44 -8.59
C PHE A 235 -17.44 -5.52 -9.21
N SER A 236 -17.63 -5.10 -10.46
CA SER A 236 -18.89 -5.23 -11.20
C SER A 236 -19.29 -6.68 -11.50
N PHE A 237 -18.37 -7.65 -11.29
CA PHE A 237 -18.56 -9.07 -11.60
C PHE A 237 -18.46 -9.97 -10.36
N ARG A 238 -18.70 -9.44 -9.16
CA ARG A 238 -18.73 -10.28 -7.94
C ARG A 238 -19.78 -11.39 -8.10
N GLY A 239 -19.33 -12.64 -7.97
CA GLY A 239 -20.20 -13.81 -7.99
C GLY A 239 -21.12 -13.84 -6.76
N ASN A 240 -22.38 -14.22 -6.98
CA ASN A 240 -23.35 -14.52 -5.91
C ASN A 240 -23.10 -15.92 -5.33
#